data_AF-A0AAE1XM90-F1
#
_entry.id   AF-A0AAE1XM90-F1
#
_cell.length_a   1.000
_cell.length_b   1.000
_cell.length_c   1.000
_cell.angle_alpha   90.00
_cell.angle_beta   90.00
_cell.angle_gamma   90.00
#
_symmetry.space_group_name_H-M   'P 1'
#
loop_
_entity.id
_entity.type
_entity.pdbx_description
1 polymer ?
#
loop_
_entity_poly.entity_id
_entity_poly.type
_entity_poly.pdbx_seq_one_letter_code
_entity_poly.pdbx_strand_id
1 'polypeptide(L)'
;MAYQRRGSDMQPQRRLLRTQTAGNLGESMMDSEVVPSSLVEIAPILRVANEVEPINPRVAYLCRFYAFEKAHRLDPTSSGRGVRQFKTALLQRLERENETTLTARKGSDAREMKSFYQHYYRKYIEALQNAADKADRARLTKAYQTASVLFDVLKAVNLTEAVEVDDEVMFLVF
;
A
#
# COMPACT_ATOMS: atom_id res chain seq x y z
N MET A 1 -58.16 46.13 -16.70
CA MET A 1 -57.25 46.74 -15.71
C MET A 1 -56.90 45.64 -14.70
N ALA A 2 -55.82 44.88 -14.85
CA ALA A 2 -54.40 45.21 -14.59
C ALA A 2 -54.16 45.60 -13.11
N TYR A 3 -53.57 44.74 -12.28
CA TYR A 3 -52.12 44.62 -12.00
C TYR A 3 -51.81 43.67 -10.80
N GLN A 4 -50.66 42.99 -10.91
CA GLN A 4 -50.00 42.10 -9.93
C GLN A 4 -49.78 42.64 -8.49
N ARG A 5 -49.67 41.72 -7.52
CA ARG A 5 -48.45 41.40 -6.70
C ARG A 5 -48.79 40.34 -5.64
N ARG A 6 -48.32 39.10 -5.75
CA ARG A 6 -47.03 38.55 -5.23
C ARG A 6 -46.88 38.72 -3.71
N GLY A 7 -47.29 37.72 -2.95
CA GLY A 7 -46.94 37.50 -1.53
C GLY A 7 -46.34 36.11 -1.38
N SER A 8 -45.08 36.06 -0.98
CA SER A 8 -44.16 34.93 -0.99
C SER A 8 -44.47 33.84 0.04
N ASP A 9 -44.59 32.59 -0.43
CA ASP A 9 -44.36 31.39 0.39
C ASP A 9 -42.94 31.42 0.96
N MET A 10 -42.82 31.57 2.27
CA MET A 10 -41.57 31.37 2.99
C MET A 10 -41.31 29.87 3.07
N GLN A 11 -40.58 29.34 2.09
CA GLN A 11 -39.91 28.05 2.25
C GLN A 11 -38.82 28.21 3.34
N PRO A 12 -38.78 27.36 4.38
CA PRO A 12 -37.62 27.32 5.25
C PRO A 12 -36.44 26.80 4.43
N GLN A 13 -35.49 27.68 4.16
CA GLN A 13 -34.20 27.36 3.58
C GLN A 13 -33.58 26.25 4.44
N ARG A 14 -33.67 25.01 3.96
CA ARG A 14 -32.88 23.89 4.48
C ARG A 14 -31.42 24.27 4.24
N ARG A 15 -30.82 24.93 5.23
CA ARG A 15 -29.37 25.06 5.37
C ARG A 15 -28.84 23.64 5.29
N LEU A 16 -28.27 23.29 4.14
CA LEU A 16 -27.44 22.11 4.01
C LEU A 16 -26.32 22.29 5.03
N LEU A 17 -26.45 21.59 6.15
CA LEU A 17 -25.36 21.43 7.10
C LEU A 17 -24.27 20.74 6.29
N ARG A 18 -23.27 21.52 5.88
CA ARG A 18 -22.06 21.00 5.28
C ARG A 18 -21.42 20.13 6.36
N THR A 19 -21.62 18.82 6.27
CA THR A 19 -21.03 17.85 7.17
C THR A 19 -19.53 18.05 7.12
N GLN A 20 -18.98 18.68 8.15
CA GLN A 20 -17.54 18.71 8.38
C GLN A 20 -17.15 17.32 8.86
N THR A 21 -16.75 16.46 7.92
CA THR A 21 -16.06 15.22 8.21
C THR A 21 -14.64 15.30 7.66
N ALA A 22 -13.88 16.29 8.18
CA ALA A 22 -12.48 16.48 7.84
C ALA A 22 -11.51 16.05 8.97
N GLY A 23 -12.02 15.56 10.10
CA GLY A 23 -11.19 15.44 11.31
C GLY A 23 -10.73 14.04 11.71
N ASN A 24 -11.44 12.96 11.35
CA ASN A 24 -11.20 11.67 12.01
C ASN A 24 -11.56 10.40 11.20
N LEU A 25 -11.79 10.51 9.89
CA LEU A 25 -12.09 9.37 9.01
C LEU A 25 -10.85 8.73 8.38
N GLY A 26 -9.67 9.33 8.57
CA GLY A 26 -8.45 8.93 7.85
C GLY A 26 -7.77 7.67 8.34
N GLU A 27 -8.01 7.21 9.58
CA GLU A 27 -7.30 6.05 10.13
C GLU A 27 -8.11 4.75 10.01
N SER A 28 -9.43 4.78 10.27
CA SER A 28 -10.26 3.58 10.18
C SER A 28 -10.72 3.21 8.75
N MET A 29 -10.63 4.14 7.77
CA MET A 29 -10.99 3.85 6.37
C MET A 29 -9.86 3.17 5.58
N MET A 30 -8.61 3.30 6.03
CA MET A 30 -7.42 2.86 5.30
C MET A 30 -7.07 1.38 5.53
N ASP A 31 -7.62 0.78 6.59
CA ASP A 31 -7.39 -0.64 6.91
C ASP A 31 -8.36 -1.57 6.15
N SER A 32 -9.36 -0.98 5.48
CA SER A 32 -10.34 -1.69 4.65
C SER A 32 -10.69 -0.90 3.39
N GLU A 33 -9.80 -0.03 2.90
CA GLU A 33 -10.01 0.60 1.60
C GLU A 33 -10.01 -0.51 0.55
N VAL A 34 -11.22 -0.93 0.18
CA VAL A 34 -11.45 -2.04 -0.72
C VAL A 34 -10.78 -1.67 -2.03
N VAL A 35 -9.66 -2.34 -2.32
CA VAL A 35 -8.92 -2.14 -3.56
C VAL A 35 -9.92 -2.19 -4.72
N PRO A 36 -10.02 -1.13 -5.54
CA PRO A 36 -10.96 -1.11 -6.65
C PRO A 36 -10.82 -2.36 -7.52
N SER A 37 -11.93 -2.89 -8.01
CA SER A 37 -11.92 -4.15 -8.81
C SER A 37 -10.94 -4.12 -9.99
N SER A 38 -10.75 -2.97 -10.62
CA SER A 38 -9.79 -2.75 -11.71
C SER A 38 -8.32 -2.74 -11.27
N LEU A 39 -8.06 -2.73 -9.96
CA LEU A 39 -6.72 -2.70 -9.35
C LEU A 39 -6.44 -3.92 -8.47
N VAL A 40 -7.24 -5.00 -8.58
CA VAL A 40 -7.12 -6.19 -7.70
C VAL A 40 -5.69 -6.76 -7.63
N GLU A 41 -4.88 -6.59 -8.67
CA GLU A 41 -3.48 -7.02 -8.74
C GLU A 41 -2.55 -6.37 -7.71
N ILE A 42 -2.91 -5.21 -7.13
CA ILE A 42 -2.09 -4.55 -6.09
C ILE A 42 -2.45 -5.03 -4.68
N ALA A 43 -3.60 -5.71 -4.51
CA ALA A 43 -4.09 -6.14 -3.20
C ALA A 43 -3.11 -7.06 -2.44
N PRO A 44 -2.40 -8.02 -3.08
CA PRO A 44 -1.36 -8.79 -2.39
C PRO A 44 -0.25 -7.91 -1.83
N ILE A 45 0.14 -6.84 -2.54
CA ILE A 45 1.23 -5.95 -2.14
C ILE A 45 0.83 -5.17 -0.88
N LEU A 46 -0.39 -4.63 -0.84
CA LEU A 46 -0.89 -3.90 0.32
C LEU A 46 -1.09 -4.80 1.54
N ARG A 47 -1.52 -6.05 1.33
CA ARG A 47 -1.59 -7.05 2.41
C ARG A 47 -0.21 -7.30 3.01
N VAL A 48 0.80 -7.53 2.17
CA VAL A 48 2.19 -7.71 2.62
C VAL A 48 2.69 -6.47 3.35
N ALA A 49 2.39 -5.26 2.85
CA ALA A 49 2.77 -4.02 3.53
C ALA A 49 2.24 -3.96 4.97
N ASN A 50 0.97 -4.29 5.18
CA ASN A 50 0.37 -4.33 6.52
C ASN A 50 0.99 -5.43 7.41
N GLU A 51 1.33 -6.59 6.84
CA GLU A 51 1.97 -7.68 7.59
C GLU A 51 3.38 -7.32 8.09
N VAL A 52 4.15 -6.57 7.29
CA VAL A 52 5.55 -6.22 7.61
C VAL A 52 5.71 -4.92 8.38
N GLU A 53 4.70 -4.04 8.36
CA GLU A 53 4.67 -2.76 9.09
C GLU A 53 5.12 -2.84 10.56
N PRO A 54 4.60 -3.77 11.39
CA PRO A 54 5.04 -3.86 12.78
C PRO A 54 6.50 -4.34 12.94
N ILE A 55 7.12 -4.89 11.89
CA ILE A 55 8.48 -5.42 11.92
C ILE A 55 9.47 -4.39 11.37
N ASN A 56 9.16 -3.80 10.21
CA ASN A 56 9.95 -2.75 9.59
C ASN A 56 9.01 -1.75 8.88
N PRO A 57 8.69 -0.61 9.52
CA PRO A 57 7.83 0.42 8.95
C PRO A 57 8.34 0.99 7.62
N ARG A 58 9.66 1.08 7.42
CA ARG A 58 10.23 1.59 6.17
C ARG A 58 9.97 0.64 5.01
N VAL A 59 10.09 -0.67 5.23
CA VAL A 59 9.77 -1.69 4.22
C VAL A 59 8.29 -1.68 3.87
N ALA A 60 7.40 -1.50 4.85
CA ALA A 60 5.96 -1.35 4.60
C ALA A 60 5.65 -0.13 3.73
N TYR A 61 6.28 1.01 4.04
CA TYR A 61 6.19 2.22 3.22
C TYR A 61 6.61 1.95 1.76
N LEU A 62 7.75 1.28 1.55
CA LEU A 62 8.25 0.94 0.21
C LEU A 62 7.30 0.01 -0.55
N CYS A 63 6.68 -0.96 0.14
CA CYS A 63 5.66 -1.82 -0.46
C CYS A 63 4.42 -1.02 -0.90
N ARG A 64 3.95 -0.06 -0.08
CA ARG A 64 2.83 0.83 -0.43
C ARG A 64 3.16 1.75 -1.58
N PHE A 65 4.39 2.27 -1.62
CA PHE A 65 4.87 3.12 -2.71
C PHE A 65 4.88 2.33 -4.04
N TYR A 66 5.43 1.11 -4.02
CA TYR A 66 5.41 0.22 -5.17
C TYR A 66 3.97 -0.12 -5.63
N ALA A 67 3.05 -0.36 -4.68
CA ALA A 67 1.64 -0.57 -5.00
C ALA A 67 1.00 0.66 -5.67
N PHE A 68 1.32 1.87 -5.22
CA PHE A 68 0.86 3.12 -5.83
C PHE A 68 1.36 3.28 -7.26
N GLU A 69 2.65 3.05 -7.52
CA GLU A 69 3.22 3.11 -8.87
C GLU A 69 2.61 2.04 -9.79
N LYS A 70 2.39 0.83 -9.28
CA LYS A 70 1.70 -0.24 -10.02
C LYS A 70 0.26 0.16 -10.35
N ALA A 71 -0.47 0.74 -9.38
CA ALA A 71 -1.82 1.26 -9.62
C ALA A 71 -1.83 2.39 -10.66
N HIS A 72 -0.83 3.26 -10.66
CA HIS A 72 -0.67 4.30 -11.67
C HIS A 72 -0.48 3.71 -13.07
N ARG A 73 0.37 2.68 -13.22
CA ARG A 73 0.56 1.97 -14.49
C ARG A 73 -0.70 1.24 -14.98
N LEU A 74 -1.48 0.65 -14.08
CA LEU A 74 -2.71 -0.08 -14.43
C LEU A 74 -3.85 0.84 -14.90
N ASP A 75 -3.95 2.06 -14.35
CA ASP A 75 -4.96 3.05 -14.77
C ASP A 75 -4.40 4.48 -14.71
N PRO A 76 -3.59 4.90 -15.69
CA PRO A 76 -2.91 6.20 -15.65
C PRO A 76 -3.88 7.39 -15.56
N THR A 77 -5.05 7.27 -16.18
CA THR A 77 -6.09 8.32 -16.21
C THR A 77 -6.98 8.34 -14.97
N SER A 78 -6.88 7.32 -14.11
CA SER A 78 -7.73 7.14 -12.93
C SER A 78 -9.23 7.15 -13.28
N SER A 79 -9.57 6.49 -14.37
CA SER A 79 -10.92 6.44 -14.95
C SER A 79 -11.79 5.33 -14.34
N GLY A 80 -11.17 4.30 -13.75
CA GLY A 80 -11.87 3.21 -13.08
C GLY A 80 -12.68 3.69 -11.87
N ARG A 81 -13.81 3.01 -11.62
CA ARG A 81 -14.69 3.34 -10.48
C ARG A 81 -13.90 3.28 -9.17
N GLY A 82 -13.86 4.40 -8.45
CA GLY A 82 -13.18 4.51 -7.16
C GLY A 82 -11.65 4.64 -7.23
N VAL A 83 -11.04 4.53 -8.42
CA VAL A 83 -9.57 4.53 -8.57
C VAL A 83 -8.95 5.85 -8.15
N ARG A 84 -9.56 6.98 -8.52
CA ARG A 84 -9.05 8.30 -8.15
C ARG A 84 -9.06 8.49 -6.62
N GLN A 85 -10.17 8.16 -5.97
CA GLN A 85 -10.31 8.26 -4.52
C GLN A 85 -9.25 7.39 -3.82
N PHE A 86 -9.15 6.13 -4.24
CA PHE A 86 -8.17 5.18 -3.74
C PHE A 86 -6.74 5.68 -3.89
N LYS A 87 -6.34 6.15 -5.08
CA LYS A 87 -4.98 6.69 -5.30
C LYS A 87 -4.71 7.93 -4.45
N THR A 88 -5.69 8.83 -4.33
CA THR A 88 -5.54 10.02 -3.49
C THR A 88 -5.37 9.65 -2.02
N ALA A 89 -6.16 8.71 -1.50
CA ALA A 89 -6.03 8.24 -0.12
C ALA A 89 -4.68 7.55 0.12
N LEU A 90 -4.26 6.65 -0.78
CA LEU A 90 -2.98 5.98 -0.71
C LEU A 90 -1.80 6.97 -0.76
N LEU A 91 -1.87 7.99 -1.62
CA LEU A 91 -0.84 9.03 -1.70
C LEU A 91 -0.75 9.84 -0.40
N GLN A 92 -1.88 10.26 0.18
CA GLN A 92 -1.90 10.97 1.46
C GLN A 92 -1.34 10.13 2.62
N ARG A 93 -1.55 8.81 2.57
CA ARG A 93 -0.93 7.88 3.52
C ARG A 93 0.58 7.81 3.33
N LEU A 94 1.05 7.69 2.08
CA LEU A 94 2.47 7.67 1.75
C LEU A 94 3.18 8.95 2.22
N GLU A 95 2.60 10.12 1.98
CA GLU A 95 3.18 11.40 2.42
C GLU A 95 3.40 11.43 3.94
N ARG A 96 2.41 10.98 4.73
CA ARG A 96 2.53 10.90 6.21
C ARG A 96 3.55 9.87 6.69
N GLU A 97 3.56 8.70 6.05
CA GLU A 97 4.46 7.60 6.43
C GLU A 97 5.90 7.87 5.99
N ASN A 98 6.13 8.63 4.92
CA ASN A 98 7.48 8.87 4.41
C ASN A 98 8.33 9.57 5.46
N GLU A 99 7.85 10.68 6.03
CA GLU A 99 8.60 11.45 7.03
C GLU A 99 8.92 10.60 8.27
N THR A 100 7.91 9.90 8.80
CA THR A 100 8.06 9.11 10.02
C THR A 100 9.02 7.93 9.83
N THR A 101 8.92 7.22 8.71
CA THR A 101 9.77 6.06 8.42
C THR A 101 11.19 6.43 8.00
N LEU A 102 11.39 7.61 7.37
CA LEU A 102 12.72 8.10 6.99
C LEU A 102 13.61 8.36 8.21
N THR A 103 13.04 8.84 9.32
CA THR A 103 13.84 9.10 10.54
C THR A 103 14.34 7.84 11.22
N ALA A 104 13.60 6.72 11.07
CA ALA A 104 13.94 5.45 11.69
C ALA A 104 14.85 4.55 10.84
N ARG A 105 15.07 4.89 9.55
CA ARG A 105 15.88 4.07 8.65
C ARG A 105 17.37 4.15 9.01
N LYS A 106 18.09 3.05 8.83
CA LYS A 106 19.52 2.92 9.11
C LYS A 106 20.38 3.05 7.86
N GLY A 107 19.79 2.95 6.67
CA GLY A 107 20.49 3.04 5.39
C GLY A 107 19.61 3.55 4.25
N SER A 108 20.04 3.29 3.01
CA SER A 108 19.21 3.54 1.82
C SER A 108 18.02 2.58 1.76
N ASP A 109 17.03 2.89 0.92
CA ASP A 109 15.83 2.07 0.84
C ASP A 109 16.15 0.70 0.24
N ALA A 110 17.11 0.63 -0.71
CA ALA A 110 17.62 -0.64 -1.23
C ALA A 110 18.23 -1.50 -0.12
N ARG A 111 19.00 -0.89 0.78
CA ARG A 111 19.65 -1.62 1.87
C ARG A 111 18.64 -2.12 2.90
N GLU A 112 17.68 -1.29 3.29
CA GLU A 112 16.58 -1.68 4.17
C GLU A 112 15.81 -2.87 3.59
N MET A 113 15.44 -2.79 2.30
CA MET A 113 14.70 -3.84 1.62
C MET A 113 15.52 -5.14 1.48
N LYS A 114 16.80 -5.04 1.09
CA LYS A 114 17.71 -6.21 0.97
C LYS A 114 17.89 -6.91 2.30
N SER A 115 18.20 -6.16 3.37
CA SER A 115 18.38 -6.73 4.71
C SER A 115 17.09 -7.36 5.24
N PHE A 116 15.94 -6.74 5.01
CA PHE A 116 14.66 -7.30 5.42
C PHE A 116 14.31 -8.58 4.65
N TYR A 117 14.52 -8.61 3.33
CA TYR A 117 14.29 -9.79 2.52
C TYR A 117 15.11 -10.99 2.98
N GLN A 118 16.42 -10.79 3.23
CA GLN A 118 17.30 -11.82 3.76
C GLN A 118 16.85 -12.32 5.14
N HIS A 119 16.45 -11.41 6.02
CA HIS A 119 15.91 -11.77 7.34
C HIS A 119 14.62 -12.59 7.22
N TYR A 120 13.70 -12.16 6.36
CA TYR A 120 12.42 -12.83 6.14
C TYR A 120 12.62 -14.25 5.61
N TYR A 121 13.52 -14.42 4.62
CA TYR A 121 13.81 -15.72 4.02
C TYR A 121 14.31 -16.73 5.06
N ARG A 122 15.33 -16.37 5.84
CA ARG A 122 15.88 -17.23 6.89
C ARG A 122 14.84 -17.57 7.97
N LYS A 123 14.06 -16.57 8.39
CA LYS A 123 13.11 -16.72 9.49
C LYS A 123 11.89 -17.55 9.12
N TYR A 124 11.37 -17.40 7.91
CA TYR A 124 10.08 -18.00 7.53
C TYR A 124 10.22 -19.10 6.49
N ILE A 125 11.11 -19.00 5.51
CA ILE A 125 11.22 -20.00 4.45
C ILE A 125 12.11 -21.15 4.91
N GLU A 126 13.37 -20.87 5.28
CA GLU A 126 14.31 -21.92 5.73
C GLU A 126 13.78 -22.67 6.95
N ALA A 127 13.23 -21.94 7.93
CA ALA A 127 12.66 -22.54 9.13
C ALA A 127 11.47 -23.48 8.84
N LEU A 128 10.58 -23.11 7.92
CA LEU A 128 9.39 -23.93 7.60
C LEU A 128 9.73 -25.10 6.67
N GLN A 129 10.70 -24.95 5.77
CA GLN A 129 11.21 -26.07 4.96
C GLN A 129 11.73 -27.21 5.84
N ASN A 130 12.39 -26.87 6.95
CA ASN A 130 12.92 -27.85 7.90
C ASN A 130 11.85 -28.52 8.78
N ALA A 131 10.64 -27.96 8.88
CA ALA A 131 9.57 -28.43 9.78
C ALA A 131 8.55 -29.39 9.14
N ALA A 132 8.50 -29.47 7.80
CA ALA A 132 7.93 -30.52 6.94
C ALA A 132 6.57 -31.19 7.27
N ASP A 133 5.70 -30.60 8.10
CA ASP A 133 4.32 -31.08 8.31
C ASP A 133 3.28 -30.43 7.35
N LYS A 134 2.02 -30.89 7.39
CA LYS A 134 0.95 -30.36 6.51
C LYS A 134 0.57 -28.91 6.83
N ALA A 135 0.61 -28.50 8.09
CA ALA A 135 0.33 -27.12 8.49
C ALA A 135 1.47 -26.19 8.06
N ASP A 136 2.71 -26.67 8.14
CA ASP A 136 3.91 -25.97 7.71
C ASP A 136 3.95 -25.79 6.19
N ARG A 137 3.40 -26.73 5.40
CA ARG A 137 3.25 -26.52 3.95
C ARG A 137 2.36 -25.32 3.60
N ALA A 138 1.23 -25.14 4.26
CA ALA A 138 0.35 -24.00 4.00
C ALA A 138 1.02 -22.67 4.40
N ARG A 139 1.72 -22.66 5.54
CA ARG A 139 2.50 -21.51 6.00
C ARG A 139 3.66 -21.20 5.04
N LEU A 140 4.31 -22.24 4.52
CA LEU A 140 5.40 -22.11 3.56
C LEU A 140 4.91 -21.52 2.24
N THR A 141 3.75 -21.97 1.72
CA THR A 141 3.12 -21.35 0.54
C THR A 141 2.84 -19.87 0.76
N LYS A 142 2.29 -19.50 1.93
CA LYS A 142 2.08 -18.08 2.28
C LYS A 142 3.41 -17.32 2.34
N ALA A 143 4.44 -17.90 2.96
CA ALA A 143 5.76 -17.27 3.07
C ALA A 143 6.38 -17.01 1.69
N TYR A 144 6.24 -17.93 0.73
CA TYR A 144 6.68 -17.70 -0.64
C TYR A 144 5.89 -16.61 -1.36
N GLN A 145 4.58 -16.51 -1.15
CA GLN A 145 3.77 -15.42 -1.71
C GLN A 145 4.25 -14.05 -1.18
N THR A 146 4.51 -13.96 0.12
CA THR A 146 5.06 -12.74 0.73
C THR A 146 6.48 -12.44 0.20
N ALA A 147 7.36 -13.45 0.13
CA ALA A 147 8.72 -13.27 -0.39
C ALA A 147 8.72 -12.82 -1.87
N SER A 148 7.84 -13.36 -2.71
CA SER A 148 7.69 -12.94 -4.10
C SER A 148 7.36 -11.45 -4.19
N VAL A 149 6.44 -10.95 -3.37
CA VAL A 149 6.11 -9.52 -3.33
C VAL A 149 7.31 -8.70 -2.86
N LEU A 150 7.98 -9.11 -1.77
CA LEU A 150 9.15 -8.40 -1.26
C LEU A 150 10.29 -8.34 -2.28
N PHE A 151 10.47 -9.39 -3.07
CA PHE A 151 11.46 -9.45 -4.14
C PHE A 151 11.12 -8.48 -5.29
N ASP A 152 9.86 -8.42 -5.72
CA ASP A 152 9.41 -7.46 -6.73
C ASP A 152 9.67 -6.01 -6.29
N VAL A 153 9.41 -5.71 -5.02
CA VAL A 153 9.68 -4.38 -4.43
C VAL A 153 11.19 -4.13 -4.36
N LEU A 154 12.00 -5.09 -3.91
CA LEU A 154 13.46 -4.99 -3.89
C LEU A 154 14.03 -4.66 -5.27
N LYS A 155 13.56 -5.36 -6.30
CA LYS A 155 13.97 -5.10 -7.69
C LYS A 155 13.62 -3.68 -8.11
N ALA A 156 12.40 -3.22 -7.81
CA ALA A 156 11.98 -1.86 -8.14
C ALA A 156 12.85 -0.80 -7.44
N VAL A 157 13.11 -0.97 -6.14
CA VAL A 157 13.93 -0.04 -5.35
C VAL A 157 15.37 0.00 -5.85
N ASN A 158 15.98 -1.15 -6.16
CA ASN A 158 17.34 -1.21 -6.69
C ASN A 158 17.46 -0.52 -8.06
N LEU A 159 16.45 -0.66 -8.93
CA LEU A 159 16.41 0.02 -10.22
C LEU A 159 16.31 1.54 -10.06
N THR A 160 15.58 2.03 -9.05
CA THR A 160 15.46 3.47 -8.78
C THR A 160 16.71 4.08 -8.12
N GLU A 161 17.47 3.30 -7.33
CA GLU A 161 18.68 3.78 -6.64
C GLU A 161 19.99 3.54 -7.45
N ALA A 162 19.94 2.88 -8.62
CA ALA A 162 21.11 2.52 -9.44
C ALA A 162 22.22 1.79 -8.67
N VAL A 163 21.85 0.96 -7.69
CA VAL A 163 22.77 0.09 -6.95
C VAL A 163 22.84 -1.25 -7.66
N GLU A 164 24.03 -1.62 -8.16
CA GLU A 164 24.27 -2.92 -8.79
C GLU A 164 23.90 -4.06 -7.84
N VAL A 165 23.04 -4.97 -8.33
CA VAL A 165 22.62 -6.16 -7.59
C VAL A 165 23.76 -7.17 -7.68
N ASP A 166 24.47 -7.34 -6.57
CA ASP A 166 25.50 -8.37 -6.42
C ASP A 166 24.94 -9.76 -6.74
N ASP A 167 25.68 -10.56 -7.52
CA ASP A 167 25.24 -11.82 -8.15
C ASP A 167 24.73 -12.86 -7.12
N GLU A 168 25.13 -12.76 -5.85
CA GLU A 168 24.65 -13.63 -4.76
C GLU A 168 23.12 -13.55 -4.53
N VAL A 169 22.47 -12.44 -4.87
CA VAL A 169 21.00 -12.30 -4.70
C VAL A 169 20.25 -13.06 -5.80
N MET A 170 20.86 -13.21 -6.99
CA MET A 170 20.27 -13.94 -8.12
C MET A 170 20.27 -15.46 -7.90
N PHE A 171 21.25 -15.98 -7.14
CA PHE A 171 21.34 -17.41 -6.82
C PHE A 171 20.33 -17.88 -5.76
N LEU A 172 19.70 -16.97 -5.00
CA LEU A 172 18.66 -17.30 -4.02
C LEU A 172 17.25 -17.39 -4.62
N VAL A 173 17.14 -17.24 -5.95
CA VAL A 173 15.87 -17.22 -6.69
C VAL A 173 15.63 -18.53 -7.47
N PHE A 174 16.52 -19.52 -7.36
CA PHE A 174 16.35 -20.86 -7.95
C PHE A 174 16.52 -21.97 -6.91
#